data_AF-A0A2A4SSC2-F1
#
_entry.id   AF-A0A2A4SSC2-F1
#
_cell.length_a   1.000
_cell.length_b   1.000
_cell.length_c   1.000
_cell.angle_alpha   90.00
_cell.angle_beta   90.00
_cell.angle_gamma   90.00
#
_symmetry.space_group_name_H-M   'P 1'
#
loop_
_entity.id
_entity.type
_entity.pdbx_description
1 polymer ?
#
loop_
_entity_poly.entity_id
_entity_poly.type
_entity_poly.pdbx_seq_one_letter_code
_entity_poly.pdbx_strand_id
1 'polypeptide(L)'
;LPALRELLDDMFPQPPWEPLNHLISITSKESSKTFQRLIGFSRQRILLINSLLPFFFSWAQLQQDKNLEKHLFALFLILPSEGANHKTKFMENRLFLNHPDFKATRNLSYHQGLIHLHDECCRSFYEGCRQCSLLRMLYPRQHDQ
;
A
#
# COMPACT_ATOMS: atom_id res chain seq x y z
N LEU A 1 12.80 17.52 7.54
CA LEU A 1 12.08 16.36 8.13
C LEU A 1 11.28 16.72 9.40
N PRO A 2 11.84 17.37 10.44
CA PRO A 2 11.07 17.69 11.66
C PRO A 2 9.88 18.62 11.39
N ALA A 3 10.05 19.68 10.59
CA ALA A 3 8.95 20.58 10.20
C ALA A 3 7.81 19.87 9.44
N LEU A 4 8.14 18.88 8.60
CA LEU A 4 7.12 18.08 7.91
C LEU A 4 6.33 17.22 8.91
N ARG A 5 7.02 16.67 9.92
CA ARG A 5 6.37 15.88 10.96
C ARG A 5 5.40 16.71 11.79
N GLU A 6 5.78 17.92 12.16
CA GLU A 6 4.91 18.86 12.88
C GLU A 6 3.66 19.21 12.07
N LEU A 7 3.82 19.49 10.77
CA LEU A 7 2.69 19.78 9.90
C LEU A 7 1.75 18.58 9.74
N LEU A 8 2.29 17.36 9.60
CA LEU A 8 1.48 16.15 9.56
C LEU A 8 0.75 15.88 10.87
N ASP A 9 1.37 16.26 11.99
CA ASP A 9 0.77 16.09 13.30
C ASP A 9 -0.41 17.05 13.52
N ASP A 10 -0.33 18.25 12.94
CA ASP A 10 -1.46 19.19 12.88
C ASP A 10 -2.58 18.70 11.95
N MET A 11 -2.23 18.08 10.82
CA MET A 11 -3.22 17.50 9.88
C MET A 11 -3.91 16.23 10.41
N PHE A 12 -3.26 15.49 11.32
CA PHE A 12 -3.78 14.27 11.94
C PHE A 12 -3.82 14.44 13.47
N PRO A 13 -4.64 15.36 13.99
CA PRO A 13 -4.71 15.62 15.42
C PRO A 13 -5.31 14.40 16.12
N GLN A 14 -4.78 14.07 17.30
CA GLN A 14 -5.38 13.06 18.16
C GLN A 14 -6.27 13.70 19.22
N PRO A 15 -7.49 13.18 19.43
CA PRO A 15 -8.34 13.67 20.49
C PRO A 15 -7.70 13.40 21.86
N PRO A 16 -7.80 14.34 22.81
CA PRO A 16 -7.24 14.16 24.15
C PRO A 16 -7.92 13.03 24.94
N TRP A 17 -9.14 12.65 24.54
CA TRP A 17 -9.94 11.58 25.15
C TRP A 17 -9.72 10.20 24.49
N GLU A 18 -8.74 10.06 23.59
CA GLU A 18 -8.49 8.81 22.86
C GLU A 18 -8.23 7.62 23.83
N PRO A 19 -9.08 6.57 23.82
CA PRO A 19 -8.96 5.45 24.77
C PRO A 19 -7.61 4.74 24.71
N LEU A 20 -6.96 4.70 23.54
CA LEU A 20 -5.63 4.11 23.35
C LEU A 20 -4.53 4.80 24.17
N ASN A 21 -4.71 6.08 24.52
CA ASN A 21 -3.80 6.80 25.41
C ASN A 21 -4.02 6.43 26.88
N HIS A 22 -5.15 5.79 27.20
CA HIS A 22 -5.58 5.40 28.54
C HIS A 22 -5.69 3.88 28.71
N LEU A 23 -5.29 3.09 27.71
CA LEU A 23 -5.29 1.63 27.79
C LEU A 23 -4.21 1.17 28.77
N ILE A 24 -4.62 1.07 30.02
CA ILE A 24 -3.93 0.32 31.06
C ILE A 24 -4.47 -1.11 30.94
N SER A 25 -3.71 -2.03 30.35
CA SER A 25 -4.07 -3.44 30.47
C SER A 25 -3.84 -3.86 31.93
N ILE A 26 -4.83 -4.54 32.53
CA ILE A 26 -4.80 -5.01 33.92
C ILE A 26 -3.56 -5.90 34.20
N THR A 27 -2.97 -6.48 33.15
CA THR A 27 -1.79 -7.34 33.21
C THR A 27 -0.51 -6.69 32.67
N SER A 28 -0.56 -5.47 32.13
CA SER A 28 0.62 -4.80 31.58
C SER A 28 1.36 -4.00 32.65
N LYS A 29 2.68 -4.19 32.73
CA LYS A 29 3.60 -3.21 33.35
C LYS A 29 3.34 -1.84 32.71
N GLU A 30 3.33 -0.76 33.50
CA GLU A 30 3.17 0.61 33.00
C GLU A 30 4.05 0.82 31.76
N SER A 31 3.42 0.73 30.59
CA SER A 31 4.06 1.05 29.33
C SER A 31 4.46 2.51 29.44
N SER A 32 5.72 2.83 29.14
CA SER A 32 6.26 4.18 29.17
C SER A 32 5.23 5.18 28.62
N LYS A 33 5.16 6.38 29.22
CA LYS A 33 4.29 7.53 28.86
C LYS A 33 4.51 8.07 27.43
N THR A 34 4.95 7.23 26.51
CA THR A 34 5.03 7.53 25.10
C THR A 34 3.63 7.36 24.55
N PHE A 35 2.94 8.48 24.34
CA PHE A 35 1.65 8.55 23.66
C PHE A 35 1.65 7.63 22.42
N GLN A 36 0.88 6.55 22.48
CA GLN A 36 0.75 5.63 21.38
C GLN A 36 -0.18 6.24 20.35
N ARG A 37 0.40 6.89 19.33
CA ARG A 37 -0.39 7.49 18.25
C ARG A 37 -1.15 6.42 17.48
N LEU A 38 -2.44 6.67 17.22
CA LEU A 38 -3.28 5.83 16.36
C LEU A 38 -2.72 5.76 14.93
N ILE A 39 -2.22 6.90 14.44
CA ILE A 39 -1.57 7.02 13.14
C ILE A 39 -0.14 7.55 13.36
N GLY A 40 0.83 6.65 13.32
CA GLY A 40 2.25 7.03 13.31
C GLY A 40 2.66 7.72 12.01
N PHE A 41 3.81 8.42 12.04
CA PHE A 41 4.36 9.17 10.90
C PHE A 41 4.41 8.38 9.59
N SER A 42 4.82 7.10 9.64
CA SER A 42 4.86 6.24 8.45
C SER A 42 3.48 6.08 7.80
N ARG A 43 2.41 5.99 8.60
CA ARG A 43 1.04 5.81 8.10
C ARG A 43 0.43 7.13 7.63
N GLN A 44 0.72 8.24 8.29
CA GLN A 44 0.35 9.59 7.80
C GLN A 44 0.93 9.82 6.39
N ARG A 45 2.21 9.49 6.18
CA ARG A 45 2.88 9.61 4.88
C ARG A 45 2.22 8.75 3.81
N ILE A 46 1.89 7.49 4.11
CA ILE A 46 1.20 6.59 3.16
C ILE A 46 -0.18 7.14 2.79
N LEU A 47 -0.95 7.63 3.77
CA LEU A 47 -2.27 8.23 3.50
C LEU A 47 -2.19 9.42 2.56
N LEU A 48 -1.21 10.30 2.76
CA LEU A 48 -0.99 11.42 1.85
C LEU A 48 -0.60 10.94 0.45
N ILE A 49 0.33 10.01 0.34
CA ILE A 49 0.73 9.46 -0.96
C ILE A 49 -0.46 8.86 -1.70
N ASN A 50 -1.25 8.02 -1.03
CA ASN A 50 -2.40 7.34 -1.62
C ASN A 50 -3.55 8.28 -1.97
N SER A 51 -3.56 9.50 -1.42
CA SER A 51 -4.57 10.51 -1.73
C SER A 51 -4.09 11.47 -2.83
N LEU A 52 -2.87 11.99 -2.70
CA LEU A 52 -2.31 13.01 -3.58
C LEU A 52 -1.90 12.43 -4.93
N LEU A 53 -1.25 11.27 -4.93
CA LEU A 53 -0.69 10.71 -6.16
C LEU A 53 -1.78 10.40 -7.20
N PRO A 54 -2.89 9.69 -6.87
CA PRO A 54 -3.96 9.45 -7.84
C PRO A 54 -4.64 10.75 -8.28
N PHE A 55 -4.83 11.71 -7.36
CA PHE A 55 -5.39 13.01 -7.67
C PHE A 55 -4.57 13.74 -8.74
N PHE A 56 -3.26 13.88 -8.53
CA PHE A 56 -2.39 14.56 -9.49
C PHE A 56 -2.23 13.77 -10.79
N PHE A 57 -2.29 12.44 -10.74
CA PHE A 57 -2.25 11.61 -11.95
C PHE A 57 -3.50 11.86 -12.81
N SER A 58 -4.68 11.89 -12.18
CA SER A 58 -5.94 12.23 -12.86
C SER A 58 -5.92 13.67 -13.40
N TRP A 59 -5.41 14.63 -12.62
CA TRP A 59 -5.24 16.01 -13.07
C TRP A 59 -4.33 16.12 -14.30
N ALA A 60 -3.18 15.45 -14.28
CA ALA A 60 -2.25 15.44 -15.41
C ALA A 60 -2.90 14.89 -16.69
N GLN A 61 -3.71 13.84 -16.57
CA GLN A 61 -4.46 13.28 -17.70
C GLN A 61 -5.49 14.26 -18.26
N LEU A 62 -6.25 14.94 -17.39
CA LEU A 62 -7.24 15.94 -17.80
C LEU A 62 -6.60 17.12 -18.54
N GLN A 63 -5.43 17.57 -18.07
CA GLN A 63 -4.67 18.66 -18.70
C GLN A 63 -3.81 18.19 -19.88
N GLN A 64 -3.83 16.89 -20.20
CA GLN A 64 -2.96 16.26 -21.21
C GLN A 64 -1.46 16.54 -20.99
N ASP A 65 -1.05 16.81 -19.75
CA ASP A 65 0.34 17.09 -19.40
C ASP A 65 1.13 15.78 -19.24
N LYS A 66 1.74 15.36 -20.35
CA LYS A 66 2.57 14.16 -20.42
C LYS A 66 3.87 14.26 -19.63
N ASN A 67 4.36 15.46 -19.35
CA ASN A 67 5.55 15.61 -18.53
C ASN A 67 5.19 15.36 -17.06
N LEU A 68 4.13 15.97 -16.57
CA LEU A 68 3.67 15.74 -15.20
C LEU A 68 3.32 14.27 -14.96
N GLU A 69 2.62 13.63 -15.90
CA GLU A 69 2.29 12.20 -15.84
C GLU A 69 3.55 11.33 -15.68
N LYS A 70 4.59 11.59 -16.47
CA LYS A 70 5.88 10.86 -16.39
C LYS A 70 6.59 11.08 -15.06
N HIS A 71 6.62 12.30 -14.54
CA HIS A 71 7.26 12.61 -13.25
C HIS A 71 6.52 11.96 -12.09
N LEU A 72 5.18 11.98 -12.10
CA LEU A 72 4.37 11.30 -11.09
C LEU A 72 4.57 9.78 -11.13
N PHE A 73 4.68 9.20 -12.33
CA PHE A 73 4.99 7.78 -12.47
C PHE A 73 6.40 7.44 -11.98
N ALA A 74 7.40 8.24 -12.31
CA ALA A 74 8.76 8.06 -11.80
C ALA A 74 8.80 8.16 -10.26
N LEU A 75 8.06 9.11 -9.68
CA LEU A 75 7.90 9.24 -8.24
C LEU A 75 7.26 7.98 -7.64
N PHE A 76 6.17 7.49 -8.22
CA PHE A 76 5.49 6.27 -7.77
C PHE A 76 6.42 5.06 -7.63
N LEU A 77 7.37 4.91 -8.56
CA LEU A 77 8.32 3.80 -8.56
C LEU A 77 9.37 3.87 -7.43
N ILE A 78 9.60 5.03 -6.82
CA ILE A 78 10.61 5.20 -5.75
C ILE A 78 10.00 5.39 -4.37
N LEU A 79 8.68 5.53 -4.27
CA LEU A 79 8.01 5.76 -2.99
C LEU A 79 8.13 4.56 -2.05
N PRO A 80 8.25 4.80 -0.74
CA PRO A 80 8.46 3.75 0.25
C PRO A 80 7.24 2.83 0.32
N SER A 81 7.48 1.57 0.68
CA SER A 81 6.40 0.59 0.79
C SER A 81 5.41 0.91 1.89
N GLU A 82 4.20 0.39 1.68
CA GLU A 82 3.16 0.36 2.68
C GLU A 82 3.44 -0.68 3.76
N GLY A 83 2.78 -0.52 4.90
CA GLY A 83 2.78 -1.53 5.96
C GLY A 83 2.23 -2.88 5.49
N ALA A 84 2.48 -3.92 6.27
CA ALA A 84 2.06 -5.28 5.96
C ALA A 84 0.56 -5.37 5.66
N ASN A 85 0.20 -5.97 4.52
CA ASN A 85 -1.18 -6.19 4.09
C ASN A 85 -1.39 -7.69 3.87
N HIS A 86 -2.54 -8.22 4.28
CA HIS A 86 -2.86 -9.63 4.06
C HIS A 86 -2.95 -9.98 2.57
N LYS A 87 -3.44 -9.04 1.73
CA LYS A 87 -3.51 -9.21 0.27
C LYS A 87 -2.13 -9.33 -0.34
N THR A 88 -1.20 -8.46 0.05
CA THR A 88 0.18 -8.52 -0.46
C THR A 88 0.85 -9.81 -0.04
N LYS A 89 0.79 -10.19 1.24
CA LYS A 89 1.33 -11.48 1.74
C LYS A 89 0.77 -12.69 0.99
N PHE A 90 -0.55 -12.71 0.76
CA PHE A 90 -1.20 -13.77 0.01
C PHE A 90 -0.64 -13.86 -1.42
N MET A 91 -0.54 -12.73 -2.11
CA MET A 91 -0.04 -12.69 -3.48
C MET A 91 1.44 -13.00 -3.60
N GLU A 92 2.28 -12.54 -2.66
CA GLU A 92 3.70 -12.89 -2.62
C GLU A 92 3.92 -14.40 -2.52
N ASN A 93 3.13 -15.08 -1.70
CA ASN A 93 3.17 -16.54 -1.59
C ASN A 93 2.63 -17.21 -2.86
N ARG A 94 1.49 -16.73 -3.38
CA ARG A 94 0.81 -17.30 -4.55
C ARG A 94 1.64 -17.19 -5.83
N LEU A 95 2.40 -16.11 -5.98
CA LEU A 95 3.27 -15.83 -7.13
C LEU A 95 4.71 -16.32 -6.91
N PHE A 96 5.00 -17.01 -5.81
CA PHE A 96 6.35 -17.45 -5.45
C PHE A 96 7.39 -16.30 -5.39
N LEU A 97 6.96 -15.08 -5.07
CA LEU A 97 7.84 -13.90 -4.97
C LEU A 97 8.68 -13.90 -3.69
N ASN A 98 8.38 -14.79 -2.76
CA ASN A 98 9.20 -15.03 -1.57
C ASN A 98 10.32 -16.05 -1.81
N HIS A 99 10.48 -16.56 -3.04
CA HIS A 99 11.58 -17.45 -3.39
C HIS A 99 12.93 -16.73 -3.28
N PRO A 100 13.99 -17.36 -2.72
CA PRO A 100 15.30 -16.72 -2.54
C PRO A 100 15.94 -16.20 -3.84
N ASP A 101 15.59 -16.81 -4.99
CA ASP A 101 16.08 -16.38 -6.30
C ASP A 101 15.36 -15.13 -6.83
N PHE A 102 14.20 -14.77 -6.29
CA PHE A 102 13.45 -13.59 -6.70
C PHE A 102 13.84 -12.37 -5.85
N LYS A 103 14.51 -11.41 -6.49
CA LYS A 103 14.92 -10.15 -5.86
C LYS A 103 14.15 -8.99 -6.48
N ALA A 104 13.14 -8.49 -5.76
CA ALA A 104 12.44 -7.27 -6.11
C ALA A 104 12.47 -6.28 -4.95
N THR A 105 12.58 -4.99 -5.27
CA THR A 105 12.42 -3.93 -4.28
C THR A 105 10.96 -3.85 -3.86
N ARG A 106 10.69 -4.20 -2.60
CA ARG A 106 9.36 -4.07 -1.99
C ARG A 106 9.07 -2.60 -1.69
N ASN A 107 8.70 -1.84 -2.71
CA ASN A 107 8.32 -0.42 -2.66
C ASN A 107 6.78 -0.26 -2.77
N LEU A 108 6.30 0.98 -2.86
CA LEU A 108 4.87 1.26 -3.03
C LEU A 108 4.30 0.59 -4.30
N SER A 109 4.97 0.76 -5.44
CA SER A 109 4.49 0.22 -6.71
C SER A 109 4.34 -1.30 -6.69
N TYR A 110 5.27 -1.99 -6.03
CA TYR A 110 5.22 -3.44 -5.84
C TYR A 110 3.99 -3.83 -5.02
N HIS A 111 3.75 -3.21 -3.86
CA HIS A 111 2.58 -3.53 -3.04
C HIS A 111 1.26 -3.18 -3.73
N GLN A 112 1.17 -2.03 -4.38
CA GLN A 112 -0.03 -1.60 -5.11
C GLN A 112 -0.33 -2.52 -6.29
N GLY A 113 0.70 -2.98 -7.02
CA GLY A 113 0.54 -3.98 -8.07
C GLY A 113 -0.01 -5.31 -7.57
N LEU A 114 0.47 -5.79 -6.41
CA LEU A 114 -0.06 -7.02 -5.80
C LEU A 114 -1.51 -6.86 -5.32
N ILE A 115 -1.87 -5.72 -4.74
CA ILE A 115 -3.24 -5.44 -4.31
C ILE A 115 -4.17 -5.40 -5.52
N HIS A 116 -3.77 -4.69 -6.58
CA HIS A 116 -4.55 -4.62 -7.81
C HIS A 116 -4.74 -6.01 -8.41
N LEU A 117 -3.68 -6.81 -8.53
CA LEU A 117 -3.77 -8.16 -9.06
C LEU A 117 -4.65 -9.08 -8.20
N HIS A 118 -4.57 -8.96 -6.88
CA HIS A 118 -5.49 -9.65 -5.98
C HIS A 118 -6.95 -9.27 -6.27
N ASP A 119 -7.22 -7.97 -6.40
CA ASP A 119 -8.59 -7.48 -6.56
C ASP A 119 -9.20 -7.82 -7.93
N GLU A 120 -8.39 -7.84 -9.00
CA GLU A 120 -8.84 -8.24 -10.34
C GLU A 120 -8.95 -9.76 -10.50
N CYS A 121 -8.00 -10.53 -9.97
CA CYS A 121 -7.90 -11.98 -10.28
C CYS A 121 -8.37 -12.91 -9.15
N CYS A 122 -8.40 -12.46 -7.89
CA CYS A 122 -8.64 -13.32 -6.73
C CYS A 122 -9.90 -12.97 -5.94
N ARG A 123 -10.44 -11.74 -6.08
CA ARG A 123 -11.61 -11.29 -5.31
C ARG A 123 -12.92 -11.92 -5.80
N SER A 124 -13.06 -12.11 -7.10
CA SER A 124 -14.22 -12.78 -7.71
C SER A 124 -13.92 -14.25 -7.93
N PHE A 125 -14.22 -15.07 -6.92
CA PHE A 125 -14.05 -16.54 -6.96
C PHE A 125 -14.97 -17.26 -7.95
N TYR A 126 -15.70 -16.55 -8.82
CA TYR A 126 -16.70 -17.12 -9.74
C TYR A 126 -16.11 -18.16 -10.70
N GLU A 127 -14.87 -17.98 -11.17
CA GLU A 127 -14.19 -18.93 -12.06
C GLU A 127 -13.28 -19.93 -11.30
N GLY A 128 -13.06 -19.68 -10.00
CA GLY A 128 -12.10 -20.42 -9.18
C GLY A 128 -10.65 -20.27 -9.64
N CYS A 129 -9.71 -20.79 -8.83
CA CYS A 129 -8.27 -20.70 -9.09
C CYS A 129 -7.83 -21.42 -10.38
N ARG A 130 -8.60 -22.40 -10.87
CA ARG A 130 -8.26 -23.21 -12.05
C ARG A 130 -8.45 -22.47 -13.37
N GLN A 131 -9.32 -21.47 -13.41
CA GLN A 131 -9.58 -20.65 -14.61
C GLN A 131 -9.12 -19.19 -14.42
N CYS A 132 -8.34 -18.91 -13.38
CA CYS A 132 -7.88 -17.57 -13.03
C CYS A 132 -7.24 -16.84 -14.23
N SER A 133 -7.71 -15.62 -14.52
CA SER A 133 -7.24 -14.82 -15.66
C SER A 133 -5.73 -14.52 -15.60
N LEU A 134 -5.14 -14.48 -14.41
CA LEU A 134 -3.70 -14.38 -14.22
C LEU A 134 -2.93 -15.51 -14.91
N LEU A 135 -3.44 -16.76 -14.87
CA LEU A 135 -2.78 -17.88 -15.56
C LEU A 135 -2.82 -17.68 -17.07
N ARG A 136 -3.91 -17.13 -17.62
CA ARG A 136 -3.99 -16.78 -19.04
C ARG A 136 -3.01 -15.67 -19.42
N MET A 137 -2.83 -14.67 -18.56
CA MET A 137 -1.86 -13.59 -18.79
C MET A 137 -0.40 -14.08 -18.75
N LEU A 138 -0.07 -15.01 -17.84
CA LEU A 138 1.28 -15.56 -17.71
C LEU A 138 1.60 -16.62 -18.78
N TYR A 139 0.59 -17.37 -19.23
CA TYR A 139 0.71 -18.43 -20.23
C TYR A 139 -0.21 -18.18 -21.44
N PRO A 140 0.05 -17.16 -22.27
CA PRO A 140 -0.85 -16.74 -23.35
C PRO A 140 -0.98 -17.74 -24.52
N ARG A 141 -0.42 -18.97 -24.44
CA ARG A 141 -0.22 -19.86 -25.60
C ARG A 141 -0.74 -21.30 -25.47
N GLN A 142 -1.86 -21.54 -24.78
CA GLN A 142 -2.42 -22.91 -24.69
C GLN A 142 -3.96 -23.04 -24.80
N HIS A 143 -4.70 -22.04 -25.29
CA HIS A 143 -6.16 -22.13 -25.41
C HIS A 143 -6.74 -21.99 -26.84
N ASP A 144 -5.91 -21.97 -27.88
CA ASP A 144 -6.34 -21.98 -29.29
C ASP A 144 -6.22 -23.37 -29.94
N GLN A 145 -6.65 -24.43 -29.25
CA GLN A 145 -6.91 -25.75 -29.84
C GLN A 145 -8.21 -26.34 -29.31
#